data_AF-A0A9D8S9A3-F1
#
_entry.id   AF-A0A9D8S9A3-F1
#
_cell.length_a   1.000
_cell.length_b   1.000
_cell.length_c   1.000
_cell.angle_alpha   90.00
_cell.angle_beta   90.00
_cell.angle_gamma   90.00
#
_symmetry.space_group_name_H-M   'P 1'
#
loop_
_entity.id
_entity.type
_entity.pdbx_description
1 polymer ?
#
loop_
_entity_poly.entity_id
_entity_poly.type
_entity_poly.pdbx_seq_one_letter_code
_entity_poly.pdbx_strand_id
1 'polypeptide(L)'
;MAVKNKKTAGADEKTPSRAQYFSWLSHTLEGATEEQILTNLDYFRWLKDTYGMQLDIFALDVGNLDGASGMYQTIDSEKIKKQYPEGYKNIVKTANSIGARLGLWCGPDGFGNTETEAESRREQMVSLCRDYNFGLFKVDEVCSRLRPNKRSEFCKMMEECRKYTPDLIVLNHRLHLADGDKYATTSLWQGGETYVDILTHNPCTAPHHRAFIFSRGEVDGLQRLSEDHGVCLSSCMDRFDDDLIYQAFNRCLILAPEIYANPWLLRDDEHAKLAHIYNLHRRLRDILVDGMILPDNLYGENAVSRGNSECRIVSFGNPSWKKKTVNVSLNEEIGLEKCDKVSVIIHHPYTHLLGVYEYGQSVPVIVDPFRAVLLEICNAEKVPKLLCDKPHLVIGENEFKIIDTKYEIKNIGVTASCDLPSDSVKLAETAFFTMDNDSLEARSLRRAGKTSIPEVQKCRDMFFNQKTYKLRGCEGKYAFDGNKDTFFDSI
;
A
#
# COMPACT_ATOMS: atom_id res chain seq x y z
N MET A 1 25.08 8.83 4.41
CA MET A 1 23.84 9.60 4.19
C MET A 1 23.64 10.55 5.36
N ALA A 2 23.04 11.72 5.16
CA ALA A 2 22.72 12.64 6.25
C ALA A 2 21.72 12.00 7.22
N VAL A 3 21.92 12.17 8.52
CA VAL A 3 20.98 11.67 9.54
C VAL A 3 19.65 12.40 9.38
N LYS A 4 18.59 11.65 9.07
CA LYS A 4 17.22 12.16 8.98
C LYS A 4 16.65 12.40 10.38
N ASN A 5 15.99 13.53 10.58
CA ASN A 5 15.41 13.91 11.87
C ASN A 5 14.10 14.66 11.65
N LYS A 6 13.22 14.77 12.65
CA LYS A 6 11.92 15.46 12.50
C LYS A 6 12.03 16.90 11.95
N LYS A 7 13.05 17.67 12.35
CA LYS A 7 13.20 19.07 11.93
C LYS A 7 13.44 19.23 10.43
N THR A 8 14.37 18.45 9.86
CA THR A 8 14.74 18.57 8.44
C THR A 8 14.16 17.47 7.57
N ALA A 9 13.95 16.28 8.14
CA ALA A 9 13.34 15.05 7.65
C ALA A 9 11.80 15.02 7.59
N GLY A 10 11.15 15.65 8.57
CA GLY A 10 9.69 15.61 8.78
C GLY A 10 9.29 14.40 9.63
N ALA A 11 10.12 13.37 9.57
CA ALA A 11 10.10 12.21 10.43
C ALA A 11 11.54 11.79 10.81
N ASP A 12 11.62 10.95 11.82
CA ASP A 12 12.78 10.12 12.16
C ASP A 12 12.37 8.64 12.23
N GLU A 13 13.32 7.74 12.41
CA GLU A 13 13.08 6.29 12.52
C GLU A 13 12.12 5.89 13.66
N LYS A 14 11.91 6.78 14.64
CA LYS A 14 11.01 6.59 15.79
C LYS A 14 9.64 7.24 15.58
N THR A 15 9.40 7.86 14.43
CA THR A 15 8.11 8.44 14.10
C THR A 15 7.13 7.32 13.75
N PRO A 16 5.96 7.22 14.39
CA PRO A 16 4.98 6.19 14.05
C PRO A 16 4.52 6.32 12.59
N SER A 17 4.23 5.19 11.95
CA SER A 17 3.84 5.19 10.53
C SER A 17 2.49 5.88 10.33
N ARG A 18 2.31 6.37 9.10
CA ARG A 18 1.07 6.97 8.62
C ARG A 18 0.44 6.07 7.58
N ALA A 19 -0.83 5.76 7.77
CA ALA A 19 -1.60 4.96 6.82
C ALA A 19 -1.88 5.80 5.55
N GLN A 20 -1.59 5.24 4.38
CA GLN A 20 -1.66 5.99 3.12
C GLN A 20 -2.41 5.22 2.03
N TYR A 21 -3.18 5.98 1.27
CA TYR A 21 -3.65 5.63 -0.05
C TYR A 21 -3.05 6.61 -1.05
N PHE A 22 -2.61 6.14 -2.22
CA PHE A 22 -2.31 7.03 -3.34
C PHE A 22 -3.00 6.60 -4.63
N SER A 23 -3.30 7.57 -5.49
CA SER A 23 -4.24 7.39 -6.59
C SER A 23 -3.63 6.84 -7.88
N TRP A 24 -2.37 6.38 -7.88
CA TRP A 24 -1.74 5.80 -9.07
C TRP A 24 -2.55 4.59 -9.57
N LEU A 25 -2.68 4.43 -10.89
CA LEU A 25 -3.49 3.42 -11.60
C LEU A 25 -5.01 3.52 -11.41
N SER A 26 -5.53 4.18 -10.36
CA SER A 26 -6.96 4.56 -10.31
C SER A 26 -7.27 5.70 -11.28
N HIS A 27 -6.27 6.54 -11.53
CA HIS A 27 -6.29 7.58 -12.54
C HIS A 27 -4.99 7.49 -13.34
N THR A 28 -5.10 7.82 -14.62
CA THR A 28 -3.99 7.74 -15.56
C THR A 28 -3.18 9.05 -15.53
N LEU A 29 -2.19 9.21 -16.42
CA LEU A 29 -1.24 10.34 -16.42
C LEU A 29 -1.88 11.74 -16.47
N GLU A 30 -3.15 11.82 -16.88
CA GLU A 30 -3.92 13.05 -16.96
C GLU A 30 -4.30 13.60 -15.57
N GLY A 31 -4.31 12.76 -14.54
CA GLY A 31 -4.78 13.10 -13.19
C GLY A 31 -6.29 12.95 -13.06
N ALA A 32 -6.78 13.16 -11.84
CA ALA A 32 -8.19 13.02 -11.49
C ALA A 32 -8.94 14.34 -11.61
N THR A 33 -10.25 14.25 -11.78
CA THR A 33 -11.18 15.37 -11.57
C THR A 33 -11.57 15.46 -10.09
N GLU A 34 -12.06 16.62 -9.65
CA GLU A 34 -12.60 16.80 -8.30
C GLU A 34 -13.67 15.74 -7.95
N GLU A 35 -14.59 15.44 -8.88
CA GLU A 35 -15.64 14.45 -8.66
C GLU A 35 -15.10 13.03 -8.41
N GLN A 36 -14.06 12.64 -9.14
CA GLN A 36 -13.40 11.34 -8.95
C GLN A 36 -12.74 11.25 -7.58
N ILE A 37 -12.02 12.30 -7.17
CA ILE A 37 -11.36 12.34 -5.85
C ILE A 37 -12.38 12.34 -4.72
N LEU A 38 -13.46 13.13 -4.84
CA LEU A 38 -14.54 13.13 -3.84
C LEU A 38 -15.21 11.76 -3.74
N THR A 39 -15.43 11.08 -4.86
CA THR A 39 -15.97 9.71 -4.89
C THR A 39 -15.06 8.73 -4.15
N ASN A 40 -13.75 8.80 -4.36
CA ASN A 40 -12.80 7.94 -3.67
C ASN A 40 -12.71 8.27 -2.17
N LEU A 41 -12.79 9.55 -1.80
CA LEU A 41 -12.83 9.98 -0.39
C LEU A 41 -14.11 9.53 0.31
N ASP A 42 -15.25 9.50 -0.39
CA ASP A 42 -16.51 8.95 0.15
C ASP A 42 -16.36 7.45 0.47
N TYR A 43 -15.65 6.67 -0.35
CA TYR A 43 -15.31 5.28 -0.03
C TYR A 43 -14.48 5.16 1.26
N PHE A 44 -13.47 6.02 1.46
CA PHE A 44 -12.70 6.02 2.71
C PHE A 44 -13.50 6.54 3.91
N ARG A 45 -14.45 7.46 3.70
CA ARG A 45 -15.42 7.85 4.73
C ARG A 45 -16.26 6.65 5.14
N TRP A 46 -16.80 5.90 4.18
CA TRP A 46 -17.58 4.70 4.46
C TRP A 46 -16.78 3.66 5.26
N LEU A 47 -15.51 3.40 4.88
CA LEU A 47 -14.64 2.49 5.64
C LEU A 47 -14.42 2.96 7.09
N LYS A 48 -14.24 4.28 7.28
CA LYS A 48 -14.09 4.89 8.60
C LYS A 48 -15.38 4.75 9.43
N ASP A 49 -16.51 5.13 8.86
CA ASP A 49 -17.79 5.15 9.56
C ASP A 49 -18.29 3.73 9.87
N THR A 50 -17.99 2.77 9.01
CA THR A 50 -18.45 1.37 9.15
C THR A 50 -17.51 0.53 10.03
N TYR A 51 -16.19 0.71 9.89
CA TYR A 51 -15.20 -0.17 10.51
C TYR A 51 -14.21 0.54 11.42
N GLY A 52 -14.29 1.87 11.58
CA GLY A 52 -13.30 2.65 12.32
C GLY A 52 -11.96 2.83 11.61
N MET A 53 -11.86 2.43 10.33
CA MET A 53 -10.62 2.49 9.56
C MET A 53 -10.14 3.94 9.36
N GLN A 54 -8.96 4.26 9.90
CA GLN A 54 -8.37 5.60 9.79
C GLN A 54 -7.25 5.67 8.74
N LEU A 55 -7.50 6.43 7.68
CA LEU A 55 -6.51 6.87 6.70
C LEU A 55 -5.85 8.17 7.16
N ASP A 56 -4.52 8.28 7.14
CA ASP A 56 -3.83 9.54 7.48
C ASP A 56 -3.59 10.42 6.25
N ILE A 57 -3.26 9.81 5.11
CA ILE A 57 -2.88 10.52 3.88
C ILE A 57 -3.61 9.94 2.68
N PHE A 58 -4.30 10.81 1.94
CA PHE A 58 -4.80 10.51 0.60
C PHE A 58 -3.93 11.26 -0.41
N ALA A 59 -3.06 10.56 -1.12
CA ALA A 59 -2.11 11.16 -2.05
C ALA A 59 -2.65 11.17 -3.49
N LEU A 60 -2.63 12.35 -4.09
CA LEU A 60 -2.92 12.55 -5.50
C LEU A 60 -1.66 12.23 -6.30
N ASP A 61 -1.71 11.22 -7.16
CA ASP A 61 -0.56 10.85 -8.00
C ASP A 61 -0.48 11.75 -9.26
N VAL A 62 0.34 11.37 -10.24
CA VAL A 62 0.67 12.16 -11.44
C VAL A 62 -0.56 12.76 -12.14
N GLY A 63 -0.37 13.98 -12.66
CA GLY A 63 -1.37 14.71 -13.43
C GLY A 63 -2.28 15.62 -12.60
N ASN A 64 -2.29 15.49 -11.28
CA ASN A 64 -3.12 16.33 -10.38
C ASN A 64 -2.49 17.70 -10.05
N LEU A 65 -1.18 17.84 -10.28
CA LEU A 65 -0.53 19.13 -10.46
C LEU A 65 0.41 19.03 -11.66
N ASP A 66 1.58 18.44 -11.47
CA ASP A 66 2.53 18.21 -12.55
C ASP A 66 2.23 16.90 -13.29
N GLY A 67 2.80 16.74 -14.48
CA GLY A 67 2.74 15.52 -15.29
C GLY A 67 4.13 14.98 -15.61
N ALA A 68 4.17 13.83 -16.31
CA ALA A 68 5.42 13.24 -16.78
C ALA A 68 6.16 14.14 -17.79
N SER A 69 7.45 13.86 -18.01
CA SER A 69 8.25 14.43 -19.11
C SER A 69 8.32 15.97 -19.13
N GLY A 70 8.52 16.58 -17.96
CA GLY A 70 8.78 18.00 -17.78
C GLY A 70 7.53 18.87 -17.75
N MET A 71 6.34 18.27 -17.65
CA MET A 71 5.08 18.99 -17.61
C MET A 71 4.82 19.60 -16.23
N TYR A 72 5.33 20.80 -16.00
CA TYR A 72 5.01 21.60 -14.81
C TYR A 72 3.74 22.41 -15.03
N GLN A 73 2.82 22.40 -14.05
CA GLN A 73 1.58 23.17 -14.11
C GLN A 73 1.49 24.18 -12.96
N THR A 74 0.72 25.23 -13.18
CA THR A 74 0.30 26.14 -12.10
C THR A 74 -1.11 25.80 -11.66
N ILE A 75 -1.50 26.17 -10.43
CA ILE A 75 -2.89 26.06 -9.96
C ILE A 75 -3.86 26.87 -10.84
N ASP A 76 -3.34 27.85 -11.56
CA ASP A 76 -4.09 28.72 -12.46
C ASP A 76 -4.20 28.20 -13.89
N SER A 77 -3.55 27.09 -14.22
CA SER A 77 -3.56 26.55 -15.58
C SER A 77 -4.96 26.08 -15.97
N GLU A 78 -5.28 26.14 -17.26
CA GLU A 78 -6.59 25.71 -17.77
C GLU A 78 -6.91 24.25 -17.40
N LYS A 79 -5.89 23.39 -17.41
CA LYS A 79 -6.02 21.99 -17.01
C LYS A 79 -6.45 21.89 -15.54
N ILE A 80 -5.73 22.54 -14.65
CA ILE A 80 -5.99 22.43 -13.21
C ILE A 80 -7.32 23.10 -12.86
N LYS A 81 -7.65 24.26 -13.44
CA LYS A 81 -8.98 24.89 -13.28
C LYS A 81 -10.12 24.03 -13.80
N LYS A 82 -9.91 23.23 -14.85
CA LYS A 82 -10.92 22.30 -15.34
C LYS A 82 -11.11 21.10 -14.40
N GLN A 83 -10.04 20.58 -13.82
CA GLN A 83 -10.11 19.46 -12.88
C GLN A 83 -10.63 19.89 -11.50
N TYR A 84 -10.24 21.09 -11.07
CA TYR A 84 -10.49 21.67 -9.74
C TYR A 84 -10.93 23.14 -9.89
N PRO A 85 -12.20 23.40 -10.25
CA PRO A 85 -12.69 24.76 -10.53
C PRO A 85 -12.52 25.74 -9.36
N GLU A 86 -12.62 25.26 -8.13
CA GLU A 86 -12.43 26.03 -6.90
C GLU A 86 -11.07 25.78 -6.23
N GLY A 87 -10.10 25.29 -7.01
CA GLY A 87 -8.84 24.74 -6.50
C GLY A 87 -9.09 23.51 -5.62
N TYR A 88 -8.14 23.18 -4.75
CA TYR A 88 -8.21 21.97 -3.93
C TYR A 88 -9.14 22.07 -2.70
N LYS A 89 -9.85 23.19 -2.51
CA LYS A 89 -10.61 23.48 -1.28
C LYS A 89 -11.61 22.38 -0.92
N ASN A 90 -12.39 21.90 -1.90
CA ASN A 90 -13.45 20.92 -1.64
C ASN A 90 -12.87 19.56 -1.27
N ILE A 91 -11.87 19.08 -2.02
CA ILE A 91 -11.22 17.80 -1.73
C ILE A 91 -10.45 17.84 -0.41
N VAL A 92 -9.81 18.96 -0.06
CA VAL A 92 -9.14 19.17 1.24
C VAL A 92 -10.15 19.13 2.38
N LYS A 93 -11.28 19.83 2.23
CA LYS A 93 -12.36 19.81 3.24
C LYS A 93 -12.87 18.39 3.46
N THR A 94 -13.09 17.63 2.39
CA THR A 94 -13.58 16.25 2.46
C THR A 94 -12.54 15.32 3.08
N ALA A 95 -11.26 15.41 2.69
CA ALA A 95 -10.19 14.64 3.33
C ALA A 95 -10.08 14.95 4.83
N ASN A 96 -10.11 16.23 5.20
CA ASN A 96 -10.08 16.66 6.61
C ASN A 96 -11.27 16.13 7.40
N SER A 97 -12.47 16.02 6.79
CA SER A 97 -13.67 15.47 7.46
C SER A 97 -13.49 14.02 7.90
N ILE A 98 -12.63 13.25 7.24
CA ILE A 98 -12.29 11.88 7.62
C ILE A 98 -10.98 11.80 8.41
N GLY A 99 -10.36 12.93 8.75
CA GLY A 99 -9.10 13.00 9.48
C GLY A 99 -7.86 12.70 8.63
N ALA A 100 -7.99 12.73 7.30
CA ALA A 100 -6.89 12.55 6.37
C ALA A 100 -6.36 13.91 5.87
N ARG A 101 -5.07 13.98 5.55
CA ARG A 101 -4.45 15.08 4.82
C ARG A 101 -4.26 14.68 3.36
N LEU A 102 -4.23 15.65 2.45
CA LEU A 102 -3.84 15.37 1.07
C LEU A 102 -2.32 15.22 0.94
N GLY A 103 -1.90 14.38 0.01
CA GLY A 103 -0.54 14.33 -0.52
C GLY A 103 -0.52 14.61 -2.02
N LEU A 104 0.65 14.89 -2.59
CA LEU A 104 0.79 15.22 -4.00
C LEU A 104 2.05 14.62 -4.62
N TRP A 105 1.89 14.01 -5.79
CA TRP A 105 2.98 13.74 -6.72
C TRP A 105 3.34 15.01 -7.49
N CYS A 106 4.62 15.33 -7.56
CA CYS A 106 5.10 16.53 -8.24
C CYS A 106 6.51 16.35 -8.80
N GLY A 107 6.87 17.18 -9.78
CA GLY A 107 8.25 17.26 -10.25
C GLY A 107 9.15 17.99 -9.26
N PRO A 108 10.45 17.66 -9.21
CA PRO A 108 11.37 18.26 -8.24
C PRO A 108 11.85 19.67 -8.63
N ASP A 109 11.58 20.11 -9.86
CA ASP A 109 12.00 21.40 -10.42
C ASP A 109 10.78 22.31 -10.70
N GLY A 110 10.68 22.86 -11.90
CA GLY A 110 9.64 23.81 -12.29
C GLY A 110 9.98 25.26 -11.94
N PHE A 111 11.20 25.55 -11.46
CA PHE A 111 11.64 26.87 -11.00
C PHE A 111 11.96 27.86 -12.14
N GLY A 112 11.55 27.57 -13.38
CA GLY A 112 11.83 28.38 -14.56
C GLY A 112 13.31 28.73 -14.75
N ASN A 113 13.58 29.84 -15.43
CA ASN A 113 14.93 30.36 -15.68
C ASN A 113 15.18 31.72 -15.02
N THR A 114 14.13 32.38 -14.54
CA THR A 114 14.20 33.67 -13.84
C THR A 114 14.00 33.49 -12.32
N GLU A 115 14.33 34.53 -11.56
CA GLU A 115 14.06 34.57 -10.11
C GLU A 115 12.56 34.61 -9.81
N THR A 116 11.79 35.36 -10.61
CA THR A 116 10.33 35.47 -10.48
C THR A 116 9.62 34.14 -10.69
N GLU A 117 10.02 33.35 -11.69
CA GLU A 117 9.46 32.01 -11.89
C GLU A 117 9.82 31.06 -10.74
N ALA A 118 11.06 31.16 -10.22
CA ALA A 118 11.48 30.35 -9.08
C ALA A 118 10.67 30.69 -7.82
N GLU A 119 10.43 31.98 -7.56
CA GLU A 119 9.57 32.46 -6.46
C GLU A 119 8.14 31.99 -6.64
N SER A 120 7.58 32.11 -7.84
CA SER A 120 6.21 31.65 -8.13
C SER A 120 6.06 30.15 -7.89
N ARG A 121 7.03 29.32 -8.29
CA ARG A 121 7.01 27.88 -8.03
C ARG A 121 7.15 27.56 -6.54
N ARG A 122 8.01 28.27 -5.81
CA ARG A 122 8.12 28.12 -4.35
C ARG A 122 6.80 28.43 -3.67
N GLU A 123 6.24 29.60 -3.93
CA GLU A 123 4.99 30.03 -3.32
C GLU A 123 3.85 29.06 -3.64
N GLN A 124 3.78 28.52 -4.86
CA GLN A 124 2.82 27.47 -5.21
C GLN A 124 2.93 26.27 -4.26
N MET A 125 4.13 25.70 -4.09
CA MET A 125 4.32 24.52 -3.24
C MET A 125 4.15 24.84 -1.75
N VAL A 126 4.57 26.02 -1.31
CA VAL A 126 4.40 26.51 0.07
C VAL A 126 2.93 26.72 0.39
N SER A 127 2.13 27.26 -0.54
CA SER A 127 0.69 27.46 -0.36
C SER A 127 -0.05 26.13 -0.13
N LEU A 128 0.38 25.02 -0.74
CA LEU A 128 -0.19 23.70 -0.47
C LEU A 128 -0.01 23.28 0.99
N CYS A 129 1.11 23.64 1.61
CA CYS A 129 1.36 23.37 3.03
C CYS A 129 0.65 24.39 3.93
N ARG A 130 0.71 25.67 3.60
CA ARG A 130 0.17 26.77 4.40
C ARG A 130 -1.36 26.81 4.40
N ASP A 131 -1.96 26.73 3.23
CA ASP A 131 -3.38 27.03 3.02
C ASP A 131 -4.23 25.75 3.04
N TYR A 132 -3.64 24.61 2.65
CA TYR A 132 -4.33 23.32 2.57
C TYR A 132 -3.79 22.24 3.50
N ASN A 133 -2.70 22.51 4.23
CA ASN A 133 -2.09 21.55 5.15
C ASN A 133 -1.78 20.20 4.48
N PHE A 134 -1.18 20.19 3.28
CA PHE A 134 -0.74 18.95 2.61
C PHE A 134 0.30 18.21 3.45
N GLY A 135 0.10 16.90 3.64
CA GLY A 135 0.93 16.06 4.51
C GLY A 135 2.06 15.33 3.80
N LEU A 136 2.07 15.32 2.46
CA LEU A 136 3.07 14.58 1.68
C LEU A 136 3.35 15.18 0.31
N PHE A 137 4.63 15.17 -0.08
CA PHE A 137 5.08 15.33 -1.47
C PHE A 137 5.84 14.10 -1.95
N LYS A 138 5.42 13.52 -3.07
CA LYS A 138 6.18 12.49 -3.79
C LYS A 138 6.91 13.16 -4.96
N VAL A 139 8.22 13.34 -4.84
CA VAL A 139 9.04 13.99 -5.86
C VAL A 139 9.70 12.94 -6.74
N ASP A 140 9.47 13.04 -8.05
CA ASP A 140 9.71 11.93 -8.98
C ASP A 140 10.48 12.33 -10.23
N GLU A 141 11.45 11.50 -10.62
CA GLU A 141 12.25 11.66 -11.83
C GLU A 141 11.43 11.51 -13.13
N VAL A 142 10.29 10.80 -13.09
CA VAL A 142 9.39 10.65 -14.25
C VAL A 142 8.87 12.01 -14.76
N CYS A 143 8.73 13.01 -13.87
CA CYS A 143 8.52 14.39 -14.30
C CYS A 143 9.81 14.91 -14.97
N SER A 144 10.84 15.18 -14.17
CA SER A 144 12.16 15.56 -14.66
C SER A 144 13.21 15.37 -13.57
N ARG A 145 14.48 15.51 -13.93
CA ARG A 145 15.55 15.71 -12.94
C ARG A 145 15.50 17.12 -12.34
N LEU A 146 16.04 17.27 -11.13
CA LEU A 146 16.34 18.57 -10.53
C LEU A 146 17.61 19.15 -11.15
N ARG A 147 17.53 20.34 -11.77
CA ARG A 147 18.71 20.99 -12.37
C ARG A 147 19.73 21.37 -11.28
N PRO A 148 21.04 21.17 -11.48
CA PRO A 148 22.06 21.50 -10.48
C PRO A 148 21.99 22.94 -9.96
N ASN A 149 21.74 23.91 -10.85
CA ASN A 149 21.61 25.33 -10.52
C ASN A 149 20.28 25.71 -9.83
N LYS A 150 19.37 24.76 -9.62
CA LYS A 150 18.08 24.98 -8.93
C LYS A 150 17.96 24.25 -7.59
N ARG A 151 19.00 23.53 -7.17
CA ARG A 151 19.04 22.81 -5.89
C ARG A 151 18.85 23.73 -4.67
N SER A 152 19.37 24.96 -4.72
CA SER A 152 19.15 25.96 -3.68
C SER A 152 17.68 26.34 -3.55
N GLU A 153 16.96 26.44 -4.68
CA GLU A 153 15.53 26.79 -4.69
C GLU A 153 14.67 25.66 -4.13
N PHE A 154 15.01 24.41 -4.44
CA PHE A 154 14.40 23.25 -3.79
C PHE A 154 14.60 23.27 -2.27
N CYS A 155 15.82 23.56 -1.80
CA CYS A 155 16.10 23.64 -0.36
C CYS A 155 15.26 24.74 0.33
N LYS A 156 15.22 25.95 -0.25
CA LYS A 156 14.41 27.07 0.26
C LYS A 156 12.92 26.70 0.31
N MET A 157 12.40 26.11 -0.77
CA MET A 157 11.02 25.62 -0.84
C MET A 157 10.73 24.67 0.32
N MET A 158 11.59 23.68 0.54
CA MET A 158 11.37 22.68 1.59
C MET A 158 11.45 23.28 3.00
N GLU A 159 12.36 24.23 3.24
CA GLU A 159 12.45 24.96 4.51
C GLU A 159 11.19 25.77 4.78
N GLU A 160 10.62 26.42 3.77
CA GLU A 160 9.40 27.22 3.89
C GLU A 160 8.15 26.35 4.07
N CYS A 161 8.01 25.28 3.29
CA CYS A 161 6.92 24.30 3.48
C CYS A 161 6.89 23.78 4.93
N ARG A 162 8.06 23.49 5.51
CA ARG A 162 8.20 22.97 6.88
C ARG A 162 7.87 23.98 7.99
N LYS A 163 7.81 25.28 7.69
CA LYS A 163 7.30 26.27 8.66
C LYS A 163 5.81 26.06 8.94
N TYR A 164 5.07 25.61 7.93
CA TYR A 164 3.63 25.38 8.01
C TYR A 164 3.26 23.93 8.26
N THR A 165 4.02 22.99 7.68
CA THR A 165 3.88 21.56 7.89
C THR A 165 5.23 20.96 8.34
N PRO A 166 5.56 21.03 9.64
CA PRO A 166 6.83 20.51 10.16
C PRO A 166 7.00 19.01 9.95
N ASP A 167 5.88 18.27 9.87
CA ASP A 167 5.78 16.83 9.72
C ASP A 167 5.57 16.38 8.25
N LEU A 168 5.90 17.24 7.28
CA LEU A 168 5.73 16.97 5.86
C LEU A 168 6.61 15.78 5.45
N ILE A 169 5.98 14.72 4.94
CA ILE A 169 6.68 13.57 4.38
C ILE A 169 7.07 13.90 2.93
N VAL A 170 8.33 13.70 2.58
CA VAL A 170 8.85 13.89 1.23
C VAL A 170 9.41 12.58 0.72
N LEU A 171 8.73 11.96 -0.23
CA LEU A 171 9.19 10.73 -0.85
C LEU A 171 10.15 11.08 -1.98
N ASN A 172 11.40 10.63 -1.88
CA ASN A 172 12.38 10.78 -2.96
C ASN A 172 12.32 9.57 -3.89
N HIS A 173 11.59 9.75 -5.00
CA HIS A 173 11.39 8.72 -6.00
C HIS A 173 12.48 8.81 -7.10
N ARG A 174 13.64 8.21 -6.79
CA ARG A 174 14.80 8.03 -7.69
C ARG A 174 15.60 9.31 -8.03
N LEU A 175 15.51 10.38 -7.25
CA LEU A 175 16.22 11.64 -7.52
C LEU A 175 17.55 11.76 -6.76
N HIS A 176 18.50 12.43 -7.39
CA HIS A 176 19.71 12.94 -6.74
C HIS A 176 19.51 14.41 -6.33
N LEU A 177 19.11 14.66 -5.07
CA LEU A 177 18.79 15.99 -4.58
C LEU A 177 20.01 16.75 -4.00
N ALA A 178 21.15 16.07 -3.83
CA ALA A 178 22.38 16.61 -3.26
C ALA A 178 22.13 17.25 -1.88
N ASP A 179 22.41 18.54 -1.68
CA ASP A 179 22.16 19.22 -0.40
C ASP A 179 20.68 19.17 0.03
N GLY A 180 19.77 18.97 -0.93
CA GLY A 180 18.35 18.76 -0.70
C GLY A 180 18.00 17.39 -0.11
N ASP A 181 18.92 16.41 -0.13
CA ASP A 181 18.67 15.06 0.38
C ASP A 181 18.28 15.10 1.86
N LYS A 182 18.80 16.04 2.65
CA LYS A 182 18.43 16.18 4.07
C LYS A 182 16.95 16.57 4.29
N TYR A 183 16.26 17.04 3.25
CA TYR A 183 14.84 17.42 3.26
C TYR A 183 13.90 16.33 2.79
N ALA A 184 14.40 15.35 2.04
CA ALA A 184 13.66 14.14 1.70
C ALA A 184 13.48 13.26 2.95
N THR A 185 12.29 12.74 3.17
CA THR A 185 12.01 11.79 4.26
C THR A 185 12.50 10.41 3.91
N THR A 186 12.15 9.91 2.73
CA THR A 186 12.45 8.53 2.32
C THR A 186 13.36 8.47 1.09
N SER A 187 13.81 7.27 0.75
CA SER A 187 14.33 6.89 -0.56
C SER A 187 13.67 5.59 -1.02
N LEU A 188 13.49 5.42 -2.33
CA LEU A 188 12.99 4.18 -2.91
C LEU A 188 13.91 3.00 -2.65
N TRP A 189 13.43 2.03 -1.87
CA TRP A 189 14.21 0.86 -1.49
C TRP A 189 14.56 0.02 -2.72
N GLN A 190 15.86 -0.23 -2.92
CA GLN A 190 16.42 -0.93 -4.09
C GLN A 190 16.03 -0.31 -5.45
N GLY A 191 15.53 0.93 -5.47
CA GLY A 191 15.04 1.58 -6.69
C GLY A 191 13.78 0.94 -7.30
N GLY A 192 13.15 -0.02 -6.59
CA GLY A 192 12.08 -0.86 -7.09
C GLY A 192 10.78 -0.72 -6.31
N GLU A 193 9.68 -0.78 -7.03
CA GLU A 193 8.31 -0.71 -6.49
C GLU A 193 7.78 -2.13 -6.32
N THR A 194 6.98 -2.38 -5.28
CA THR A 194 6.43 -3.71 -4.98
C THR A 194 5.11 -3.93 -5.72
N TYR A 195 5.09 -3.67 -7.04
CA TYR A 195 3.93 -3.99 -7.89
C TYR A 195 4.05 -5.41 -8.43
N VAL A 196 3.54 -6.36 -7.64
CA VAL A 196 3.45 -7.76 -8.03
C VAL A 196 2.60 -7.90 -9.31
N ASP A 197 3.11 -8.69 -10.26
CA ASP A 197 2.59 -8.99 -11.61
C ASP A 197 2.99 -8.05 -12.74
N ILE A 198 3.32 -6.80 -12.44
CA ILE A 198 3.74 -5.83 -13.46
C ILE A 198 5.24 -5.55 -13.38
N LEU A 199 5.75 -5.26 -12.18
CA LEU A 199 7.15 -4.91 -11.97
C LEU A 199 7.95 -6.05 -11.32
N THR A 200 7.27 -6.99 -10.67
CA THR A 200 7.87 -8.19 -10.08
C THR A 200 6.97 -9.40 -10.30
N HIS A 201 7.51 -10.61 -10.09
CA HIS A 201 6.84 -11.88 -10.34
C HIS A 201 7.17 -12.92 -9.28
N ASN A 202 6.32 -13.94 -9.15
CA ASN A 202 6.59 -15.06 -8.24
C ASN A 202 7.88 -15.80 -8.62
N PRO A 203 8.76 -16.12 -7.66
CA PRO A 203 9.96 -16.92 -7.93
C PRO A 203 9.64 -18.42 -8.10
N CYS A 204 8.39 -18.82 -7.83
CA CYS A 204 7.93 -20.20 -7.88
C CYS A 204 6.47 -20.29 -8.37
N THR A 205 6.04 -21.48 -8.78
CA THR A 205 4.62 -21.74 -9.02
C THR A 205 3.85 -21.68 -7.69
N ALA A 206 2.86 -20.79 -7.64
CA ALA A 206 2.04 -20.53 -6.46
C ALA A 206 0.55 -20.44 -6.83
N PRO A 207 -0.37 -20.66 -5.88
CA PRO A 207 -1.81 -20.59 -6.13
C PRO A 207 -2.35 -19.17 -6.31
N HIS A 208 -1.51 -18.14 -6.11
CA HIS A 208 -1.84 -16.74 -6.34
C HIS A 208 -0.57 -15.96 -6.71
N HIS A 209 -0.79 -14.78 -7.24
CA HIS A 209 0.24 -13.88 -7.74
C HIS A 209 1.12 -13.26 -6.64
N ARG A 210 0.63 -13.19 -5.40
CA ARG A 210 1.33 -12.55 -4.27
C ARG A 210 2.29 -13.45 -3.49
N ALA A 211 2.77 -14.56 -4.04
CA ALA A 211 3.77 -15.38 -3.32
C ALA A 211 5.16 -14.71 -3.28
N PHE A 212 5.44 -13.78 -4.21
CA PHE A 212 6.67 -12.98 -4.22
C PHE A 212 6.95 -12.25 -2.90
N ILE A 213 5.90 -11.91 -2.12
CA ILE A 213 6.02 -11.18 -0.86
C ILE A 213 6.96 -11.88 0.13
N PHE A 214 6.94 -13.22 0.15
CA PHE A 214 7.76 -14.02 1.06
C PHE A 214 9.25 -13.89 0.74
N SER A 215 9.58 -13.55 -0.51
CA SER A 215 10.94 -13.34 -1.01
C SER A 215 11.31 -11.87 -1.24
N ARG A 216 10.38 -10.91 -1.01
CA ARG A 216 10.62 -9.47 -1.27
C ARG A 216 11.80 -8.94 -0.46
N GLY A 217 12.04 -9.50 0.72
CA GLY A 217 13.06 -9.07 1.67
C GLY A 217 12.55 -8.04 2.67
N GLU A 218 13.47 -7.59 3.50
CA GLU A 218 13.31 -6.47 4.42
C GLU A 218 14.31 -5.36 4.12
N VAL A 219 14.00 -4.11 4.48
CA VAL A 219 14.95 -3.00 4.34
C VAL A 219 16.15 -3.23 5.26
N ASP A 220 17.34 -2.87 4.80
CA ASP A 220 18.58 -3.01 5.57
C ASP A 220 18.44 -2.40 6.97
N GLY A 221 18.71 -3.19 8.00
CA GLY A 221 18.59 -2.78 9.40
C GLY A 221 17.17 -2.39 9.82
N LEU A 222 16.15 -2.82 9.08
CA LEU A 222 14.74 -2.47 9.30
C LEU A 222 14.46 -0.95 9.29
N GLN A 223 15.27 -0.18 8.54
CA GLN A 223 15.09 1.26 8.40
C GLN A 223 13.72 1.58 7.80
N ARG A 224 12.97 2.43 8.49
CA ARG A 224 11.58 2.75 8.18
C ARG A 224 11.44 3.99 7.31
N LEU A 225 12.47 4.85 7.26
CA LEU A 225 12.51 6.00 6.35
C LEU A 225 12.90 5.59 4.91
N SER A 226 12.20 4.58 4.40
CA SER A 226 12.27 4.08 3.03
C SER A 226 10.86 4.00 2.45
N GLU A 227 10.74 3.78 1.14
CA GLU A 227 9.46 3.47 0.48
C GLU A 227 9.58 2.20 -0.37
N ASP A 228 8.47 1.47 -0.51
CA ASP A 228 8.33 0.29 -1.36
C ASP A 228 7.08 0.32 -2.25
N HIS A 229 6.36 1.46 -2.26
CA HIS A 229 5.07 1.72 -2.91
C HIS A 229 3.87 0.94 -2.38
N GLY A 230 4.00 0.28 -1.23
CA GLY A 230 2.88 -0.40 -0.60
C GLY A 230 2.30 -1.55 -1.43
N VAL A 231 1.01 -1.80 -1.23
CA VAL A 231 0.29 -2.92 -1.86
C VAL A 231 -0.64 -2.40 -2.96
N CYS A 232 -0.38 -2.83 -4.20
CA CYS A 232 -1.26 -2.52 -5.33
C CYS A 232 -2.59 -3.26 -5.23
N LEU A 233 -3.70 -2.56 -5.34
CA LEU A 233 -5.04 -3.14 -5.46
C LEU A 233 -5.64 -2.78 -6.82
N SER A 234 -5.00 -3.21 -7.93
CA SER A 234 -5.54 -3.03 -9.30
C SER A 234 -5.79 -4.34 -10.02
N SER A 235 -4.91 -5.32 -9.81
CA SER A 235 -4.96 -6.66 -10.37
C SER A 235 -4.83 -7.73 -9.29
N CYS A 236 -5.23 -8.97 -9.62
CA CYS A 236 -4.91 -10.17 -8.85
C CYS A 236 -5.14 -10.00 -7.33
N MET A 237 -6.38 -9.64 -6.98
CA MET A 237 -6.78 -9.26 -5.61
C MET A 237 -6.64 -10.39 -4.57
N ASP A 238 -6.48 -11.63 -5.01
CA ASP A 238 -6.31 -12.74 -4.09
C ASP A 238 -5.03 -12.58 -3.25
N ARG A 239 -5.20 -12.77 -1.94
CA ARG A 239 -4.14 -12.69 -0.93
C ARG A 239 -3.50 -11.31 -0.76
N PHE A 240 -4.22 -10.24 -1.11
CA PHE A 240 -3.77 -8.88 -0.80
C PHE A 240 -3.52 -8.68 0.71
N ASP A 241 -4.26 -9.41 1.54
CA ASP A 241 -4.13 -9.42 2.99
C ASP A 241 -2.77 -9.97 3.42
N ASP A 242 -2.30 -11.08 2.85
CA ASP A 242 -0.97 -11.63 3.15
C ASP A 242 0.15 -10.63 2.79
N ASP A 243 0.04 -9.96 1.64
CA ASP A 243 0.98 -8.91 1.19
C ASP A 243 0.98 -7.70 2.13
N LEU A 244 -0.21 -7.22 2.49
CA LEU A 244 -0.37 -6.08 3.38
C LEU A 244 0.15 -6.38 4.79
N ILE A 245 0.13 -7.63 5.26
CA ILE A 245 0.74 -8.01 6.53
C ILE A 245 2.26 -7.79 6.49
N TYR A 246 2.93 -8.24 5.45
CA TYR A 246 4.38 -8.02 5.29
C TYR A 246 4.71 -6.53 5.12
N GLN A 247 3.92 -5.80 4.33
CA GLN A 247 4.11 -4.36 4.14
C GLN A 247 3.92 -3.58 5.45
N ALA A 248 2.81 -3.84 6.15
CA ALA A 248 2.42 -3.06 7.32
C ALA A 248 3.19 -3.45 8.60
N PHE A 249 3.50 -4.74 8.82
CA PHE A 249 4.06 -5.21 10.08
C PHE A 249 5.52 -5.68 9.98
N ASN A 250 5.97 -6.23 8.84
CA ASN A 250 7.39 -6.61 8.70
C ASN A 250 8.22 -5.40 8.32
N ARG A 251 7.95 -4.80 7.16
CA ARG A 251 8.69 -3.61 6.72
C ARG A 251 8.31 -2.39 7.54
N CYS A 252 7.02 -2.22 7.82
CA CYS A 252 6.47 -1.17 8.71
C CYS A 252 7.13 0.20 8.44
N LEU A 253 7.22 0.57 7.16
CA LEU A 253 7.85 1.81 6.73
C LEU A 253 7.07 3.03 7.27
N ILE A 254 7.60 4.22 7.09
CA ILE A 254 6.94 5.46 7.55
C ILE A 254 5.53 5.62 6.94
N LEU A 255 5.29 5.01 5.78
CA LEU A 255 3.97 4.84 5.17
C LEU A 255 3.54 3.38 5.34
N ALA A 256 2.72 3.13 6.35
CA ALA A 256 2.21 1.80 6.67
C ALA A 256 0.92 1.91 7.51
N PRO A 257 -0.13 1.13 7.17
CA PRO A 257 -0.26 0.38 5.93
C PRO A 257 -0.37 1.31 4.72
N GLU A 258 0.20 0.92 3.59
CA GLU A 258 0.18 1.67 2.33
C GLU A 258 -0.49 0.85 1.23
N ILE A 259 -1.52 1.40 0.58
CA ILE A 259 -2.20 0.78 -0.56
C ILE A 259 -2.38 1.79 -1.70
N TYR A 260 -2.62 1.32 -2.91
CA TYR A 260 -2.93 2.20 -4.04
C TYR A 260 -3.81 1.53 -5.09
N ALA A 261 -4.16 2.30 -6.13
CA ALA A 261 -5.07 1.91 -7.21
C ALA A 261 -6.53 1.79 -6.76
N ASN A 262 -7.14 0.61 -6.91
CA ASN A 262 -8.58 0.40 -6.97
C ASN A 262 -9.08 -0.54 -5.85
N PRO A 263 -9.01 -0.15 -4.55
CA PRO A 263 -9.49 -0.99 -3.44
C PRO A 263 -10.98 -1.35 -3.53
N TRP A 264 -11.77 -0.60 -4.29
CA TRP A 264 -13.16 -0.92 -4.63
C TRP A 264 -13.33 -2.15 -5.54
N LEU A 265 -12.25 -2.76 -6.04
CA LEU A 265 -12.29 -4.06 -6.74
C LEU A 265 -12.19 -5.26 -5.79
N LEU A 266 -12.12 -5.04 -4.49
CA LEU A 266 -12.33 -6.07 -3.47
C LEU A 266 -13.80 -6.53 -3.45
N ARG A 267 -14.04 -7.75 -2.96
CA ARG A 267 -15.40 -8.21 -2.62
C ARG A 267 -15.92 -7.47 -1.39
N ASP A 268 -17.24 -7.40 -1.24
CA ASP A 268 -17.89 -6.80 -0.07
C ASP A 268 -17.34 -7.37 1.26
N ASP A 269 -17.07 -8.68 1.32
CA ASP A 269 -16.54 -9.36 2.51
C ASP A 269 -15.04 -9.14 2.79
N GLU A 270 -14.32 -8.48 1.89
CA GLU A 270 -12.89 -8.22 2.00
C GLU A 270 -12.57 -6.83 2.57
N HIS A 271 -13.51 -5.88 2.51
CA HIS A 271 -13.30 -4.54 3.06
C HIS A 271 -13.10 -4.54 4.57
N ALA A 272 -13.82 -5.40 5.29
CA ALA A 272 -13.62 -5.52 6.74
C ALA A 272 -12.25 -6.10 7.11
N LYS A 273 -11.67 -6.97 6.28
CA LYS A 273 -10.30 -7.48 6.47
C LYS A 273 -9.28 -6.37 6.28
N LEU A 274 -9.44 -5.56 5.22
CA LEU A 274 -8.60 -4.39 4.98
C LEU A 274 -8.66 -3.44 6.19
N ALA A 275 -9.87 -3.11 6.65
CA ALA A 275 -10.08 -2.25 7.81
C ALA A 275 -9.46 -2.82 9.10
N HIS A 276 -9.61 -4.12 9.33
CA HIS A 276 -9.02 -4.80 10.49
C HIS A 276 -7.49 -4.64 10.54
N ILE A 277 -6.81 -4.84 9.41
CA ILE A 277 -5.35 -4.65 9.30
C ILE A 277 -4.96 -3.21 9.63
N TYR A 278 -5.69 -2.22 9.10
CA TYR A 278 -5.45 -0.80 9.39
C TYR A 278 -5.67 -0.45 10.86
N ASN A 279 -6.73 -0.96 11.47
CA ASN A 279 -7.04 -0.70 12.88
C ASN A 279 -6.02 -1.36 13.80
N LEU A 280 -5.60 -2.58 13.47
CA LEU A 280 -4.57 -3.29 14.21
C LEU A 280 -3.24 -2.53 14.15
N HIS A 281 -2.81 -2.13 12.95
CA HIS A 281 -1.62 -1.32 12.78
C HIS A 281 -1.73 0.01 13.54
N ARG A 282 -2.87 0.72 13.43
CA ARG A 282 -3.12 1.99 14.15
C ARG A 282 -2.93 1.84 15.66
N ARG A 283 -3.46 0.77 16.24
CA ARG A 283 -3.37 0.48 17.68
C ARG A 283 -1.93 0.22 18.12
N LEU A 284 -1.11 -0.38 17.25
CA LEU A 284 0.22 -0.87 17.58
C LEU A 284 1.36 0.01 17.06
N ARG A 285 1.09 0.99 16.19
CA ARG A 285 2.12 1.74 15.43
C ARG A 285 3.21 2.39 16.28
N ASP A 286 2.90 2.75 17.53
CA ASP A 286 3.86 3.42 18.42
C ASP A 286 4.94 2.44 18.90
N ILE A 287 4.62 1.15 19.01
CA ILE A 287 5.59 0.11 19.38
C ILE A 287 6.21 -0.57 18.14
N LEU A 288 5.53 -0.55 16.98
CA LEU A 288 6.06 -1.12 15.74
C LEU A 288 7.30 -0.37 15.18
N VAL A 289 7.62 0.80 15.72
CA VAL A 289 8.82 1.56 15.33
C VAL A 289 10.13 0.81 15.61
N ASP A 290 10.09 -0.15 16.53
CA ASP A 290 11.22 -0.99 16.92
C ASP A 290 11.04 -2.42 16.43
N GLY A 291 12.11 -3.02 15.90
CA GLY A 291 12.03 -4.36 15.31
C GLY A 291 13.36 -5.09 15.24
N MET A 292 13.26 -6.39 15.02
CA MET A 292 14.39 -7.29 14.78
C MET A 292 14.01 -8.38 13.79
N ILE A 293 14.98 -8.78 12.98
CA ILE A 293 14.85 -9.91 12.06
C ILE A 293 14.99 -11.19 12.90
N LEU A 294 14.08 -12.14 12.68
CA LEU A 294 14.12 -13.44 13.32
C LEU A 294 14.88 -14.46 12.45
N PRO A 295 15.49 -15.51 13.03
CA PRO A 295 16.24 -16.49 12.25
C PRO A 295 15.37 -17.25 11.24
N ASP A 296 15.71 -17.18 9.96
CA ASP A 296 14.96 -17.83 8.87
C ASP A 296 14.79 -19.35 9.07
N ASN A 297 15.81 -20.01 9.62
CA ASN A 297 15.78 -21.45 9.88
C ASN A 297 14.77 -21.85 10.96
N LEU A 298 14.35 -20.91 11.82
CA LEU A 298 13.37 -21.14 12.88
C LEU A 298 11.99 -20.64 12.48
N TYR A 299 11.89 -19.41 12.00
CA TYR A 299 10.60 -18.74 11.75
C TYR A 299 10.18 -18.78 10.27
N GLY A 300 11.13 -18.81 9.35
CA GLY A 300 10.91 -18.71 7.91
C GLY A 300 11.41 -17.40 7.33
N GLU A 301 11.45 -17.34 6.01
CA GLU A 301 12.01 -16.22 5.26
C GLU A 301 11.36 -14.89 5.66
N ASN A 302 12.22 -13.91 5.92
CA ASN A 302 11.85 -12.53 6.22
C ASN A 302 10.93 -12.40 7.44
N ALA A 303 11.09 -13.30 8.42
CA ALA A 303 10.35 -13.22 9.67
C ALA A 303 10.84 -12.02 10.50
N VAL A 304 9.91 -11.23 11.02
CA VAL A 304 10.21 -10.04 11.81
C VAL A 304 9.43 -10.07 13.11
N SER A 305 10.08 -9.65 14.20
CA SER A 305 9.42 -9.30 15.45
C SER A 305 9.54 -7.79 15.64
N ARG A 306 8.43 -7.09 15.78
CA ARG A 306 8.36 -5.66 16.11
C ARG A 306 7.68 -5.42 17.44
N GLY A 307 7.92 -4.28 18.09
CA GLY A 307 7.26 -3.95 19.36
C GLY A 307 8.22 -3.45 20.43
N ASN A 308 7.78 -3.53 21.68
CA ASN A 308 8.55 -3.14 22.85
C ASN A 308 8.87 -4.38 23.71
N SER A 309 9.34 -4.17 24.94
CA SER A 309 9.71 -5.28 25.83
C SER A 309 8.51 -6.05 26.41
N GLU A 310 7.32 -5.46 26.44
CA GLU A 310 6.12 -6.08 27.01
C GLU A 310 5.23 -6.75 25.94
N CYS A 311 5.40 -6.37 24.67
CA CYS A 311 4.48 -6.75 23.59
C CYS A 311 5.22 -6.78 22.25
N ARG A 312 5.22 -7.97 21.62
CA ARG A 312 5.86 -8.28 20.35
C ARG A 312 4.85 -8.67 19.30
N ILE A 313 4.97 -8.08 18.13
CA ILE A 313 4.19 -8.35 16.94
C ILE A 313 5.09 -9.16 16.00
N VAL A 314 4.78 -10.45 15.87
CA VAL A 314 5.62 -11.41 15.16
C VAL A 314 4.92 -11.84 13.89
N SER A 315 5.60 -11.70 12.76
CA SER A 315 5.05 -12.03 11.45
C SER A 315 6.02 -12.82 10.60
N PHE A 316 5.50 -13.85 9.94
CA PHE A 316 6.23 -14.80 9.11
C PHE A 316 5.27 -15.51 8.15
N GLY A 317 5.79 -16.34 7.24
CA GLY A 317 4.98 -16.98 6.21
C GLY A 317 5.52 -18.34 5.77
N ASN A 318 4.81 -18.90 4.78
CA ASN A 318 5.13 -20.21 4.21
C ASN A 318 5.08 -20.17 2.68
N PRO A 319 6.22 -19.98 1.98
CA PRO A 319 6.26 -19.93 0.51
C PRO A 319 6.23 -21.33 -0.16
N SER A 320 5.67 -22.35 0.51
CA SER A 320 5.71 -23.74 0.03
C SER A 320 4.33 -24.38 -0.08
N TRP A 321 4.25 -25.47 -0.85
CA TRP A 321 3.04 -26.30 -1.00
C TRP A 321 2.73 -27.20 0.21
N LYS A 322 3.61 -27.26 1.21
CA LYS A 322 3.42 -28.09 2.41
C LYS A 322 3.09 -27.21 3.60
N LYS A 323 2.23 -27.69 4.51
CA LYS A 323 2.05 -27.01 5.81
C LYS A 323 3.38 -26.98 6.55
N LYS A 324 3.68 -25.85 7.18
CA LYS A 324 4.86 -25.66 8.03
C LYS A 324 4.40 -25.50 9.46
N THR A 325 5.12 -26.09 10.42
CA THR A 325 4.96 -25.76 11.84
C THR A 325 6.13 -24.89 12.26
N VAL A 326 5.85 -23.73 12.82
CA VAL A 326 6.83 -22.82 13.42
C VAL A 326 6.63 -22.85 14.93
N ASN A 327 7.68 -23.20 15.68
CA ASN A 327 7.64 -23.18 17.14
C ASN A 327 8.10 -21.80 17.61
N VAL A 328 7.15 -20.94 17.96
CA VAL A 328 7.42 -19.56 18.35
C VAL A 328 7.84 -19.51 19.82
N SER A 329 9.04 -19.02 20.10
CA SER A 329 9.57 -18.87 21.47
C SER A 329 8.95 -17.66 22.17
N LEU A 330 8.54 -17.82 23.43
CA LEU A 330 7.89 -16.78 24.24
C LEU A 330 8.89 -16.17 25.23
N ASN A 331 9.99 -15.62 24.70
CA ASN A 331 11.11 -15.12 25.49
C ASN A 331 11.94 -14.05 24.74
N GLU A 332 13.16 -13.80 25.22
CA GLU A 332 14.07 -12.80 24.66
C GLU A 332 14.43 -13.03 23.19
N GLU A 333 14.26 -14.25 22.65
CA GLU A 333 14.51 -14.57 21.23
C GLU A 333 13.66 -13.71 20.29
N ILE A 334 12.42 -13.42 20.68
CA ILE A 334 11.54 -12.51 19.93
C ILE A 334 11.61 -11.07 20.45
N GLY A 335 12.49 -10.76 21.41
CA GLY A 335 12.61 -9.46 22.04
C GLY A 335 11.64 -9.18 23.19
N LEU A 336 11.00 -10.21 23.75
CA LEU A 336 10.10 -10.10 24.90
C LEU A 336 10.90 -10.16 26.21
N GLU A 337 10.67 -9.23 27.14
CA GLU A 337 11.26 -9.28 28.47
C GLU A 337 10.52 -10.26 29.39
N LYS A 338 11.23 -10.70 30.44
CA LYS A 338 10.69 -11.65 31.41
C LYS A 338 9.43 -11.09 32.09
N CYS A 339 8.37 -11.88 32.01
CA CYS A 339 7.10 -11.67 32.71
C CYS A 339 6.56 -13.01 33.21
N ASP A 340 5.49 -12.99 34.01
CA ASP A 340 4.91 -14.22 34.56
C ASP A 340 4.17 -15.01 33.47
N LYS A 341 3.26 -14.33 32.78
CA LYS A 341 2.38 -14.95 31.77
C LYS A 341 2.44 -14.20 30.44
N VAL A 342 2.45 -14.96 29.36
CA VAL A 342 2.47 -14.45 27.98
C VAL A 342 1.19 -14.89 27.27
N SER A 343 0.42 -13.96 26.74
CA SER A 343 -0.70 -14.28 25.84
C SER A 343 -0.23 -14.26 24.40
N VAL A 344 -0.73 -15.22 23.62
CA VAL A 344 -0.45 -15.32 22.19
C VAL A 344 -1.76 -15.24 21.42
N ILE A 345 -1.93 -14.15 20.67
CA ILE A 345 -3.09 -13.92 19.81
C ILE A 345 -2.63 -13.99 18.36
N ILE A 346 -3.29 -14.81 17.55
CA ILE A 346 -3.19 -14.72 16.10
C ILE A 346 -4.19 -13.68 15.61
N HIS A 347 -3.75 -12.80 14.70
CA HIS A 347 -4.60 -11.80 14.03
C HIS A 347 -4.75 -12.07 12.54
N HIS A 348 -3.83 -12.83 11.95
CA HIS A 348 -3.87 -13.22 10.55
C HIS A 348 -3.41 -14.67 10.41
N PRO A 349 -4.13 -15.55 9.68
CA PRO A 349 -5.22 -15.26 8.72
C PRO A 349 -6.63 -15.08 9.32
N TYR A 350 -6.74 -15.14 10.64
CA TYR A 350 -7.95 -14.93 11.42
C TYR A 350 -7.56 -14.49 12.83
N THR A 351 -8.52 -14.02 13.60
CA THR A 351 -8.32 -13.62 14.99
C THR A 351 -8.66 -14.76 15.94
N HIS A 352 -7.75 -15.09 16.88
CA HIS A 352 -7.98 -16.07 17.95
C HIS A 352 -6.91 -15.97 19.05
N LEU A 353 -7.31 -16.14 20.32
CA LEU A 353 -6.36 -16.36 21.42
C LEU A 353 -5.89 -17.81 21.36
N LEU A 354 -4.63 -18.03 20.98
CA LEU A 354 -4.03 -19.36 20.98
C LEU A 354 -3.87 -19.89 22.41
N GLY A 355 -3.56 -19.00 23.36
CA GLY A 355 -3.52 -19.33 24.77
C GLY A 355 -2.72 -18.34 25.61
N VAL A 356 -2.63 -18.65 26.90
CA VAL A 356 -1.78 -17.97 27.88
C VAL A 356 -0.78 -18.98 28.44
N TYR A 357 0.50 -18.63 28.39
CA TYR A 357 1.64 -19.52 28.61
C TYR A 357 2.60 -18.92 29.64
N GLU A 358 3.51 -19.75 30.16
CA GLU A 358 4.65 -19.25 30.94
C GLU A 358 5.71 -18.65 30.02
N TYR A 359 6.42 -17.63 30.50
CA TYR A 359 7.62 -17.15 29.82
C TYR A 359 8.66 -18.27 29.61
N GLY A 360 9.31 -18.29 28.45
CA GLY A 360 10.28 -19.32 28.08
C GLY A 360 9.69 -20.57 27.42
N GLN A 361 8.36 -20.69 27.33
CA GLN A 361 7.73 -21.75 26.55
C GLN A 361 7.79 -21.45 25.05
N SER A 362 7.50 -22.47 24.24
CA SER A 362 7.29 -22.32 22.79
C SER A 362 5.89 -22.77 22.40
N VAL A 363 5.29 -22.08 21.43
CA VAL A 363 3.95 -22.38 20.91
C VAL A 363 4.04 -22.85 19.46
N PRO A 364 3.52 -24.04 19.12
CA PRO A 364 3.50 -24.51 17.74
C PRO A 364 2.42 -23.77 16.96
N VAL A 365 2.81 -23.09 15.88
CA VAL A 365 1.91 -22.39 14.96
C VAL A 365 1.98 -23.06 13.60
N ILE A 366 0.83 -23.53 13.11
CA ILE A 366 0.70 -24.16 11.80
C ILE A 366 0.45 -23.07 10.76
N VAL A 367 1.31 -22.99 9.74
CA VAL A 367 1.21 -22.07 8.62
C VAL A 367 0.81 -22.84 7.37
N ASP A 368 -0.35 -22.50 6.81
CA ASP A 368 -0.84 -23.11 5.58
C ASP A 368 0.01 -22.72 4.37
N PRO A 369 -0.02 -23.51 3.28
CA PRO A 369 0.68 -23.20 2.04
C PRO A 369 0.39 -21.79 1.55
N PHE A 370 1.44 -21.03 1.26
CA PHE A 370 1.38 -19.67 0.71
C PHE A 370 0.54 -18.70 1.54
N ARG A 371 0.61 -18.81 2.88
CA ARG A 371 -0.03 -17.87 3.81
C ARG A 371 1.01 -17.16 4.70
N ALA A 372 0.70 -15.93 5.05
CA ALA A 372 1.34 -15.20 6.13
C ALA A 372 0.63 -15.49 7.47
N VAL A 373 1.33 -15.21 8.56
CA VAL A 373 0.82 -15.21 9.93
C VAL A 373 1.22 -13.91 10.60
N LEU A 374 0.32 -13.37 11.41
CA LEU A 374 0.59 -12.24 12.30
C LEU A 374 0.16 -12.62 13.71
N LEU A 375 1.08 -12.53 14.66
CA LEU A 375 0.87 -12.78 16.07
C LEU A 375 1.07 -11.50 16.88
N GLU A 376 0.25 -11.28 17.89
CA GLU A 376 0.49 -10.36 18.99
C GLU A 376 0.80 -11.19 20.25
N ILE A 377 2.02 -11.02 20.78
CA ILE A 377 2.60 -11.80 21.87
C ILE A 377 3.00 -10.85 22.98
N CYS A 378 2.21 -10.79 24.05
CA CYS A 378 2.37 -9.75 25.06
C CYS A 378 2.22 -10.31 26.48
N ASN A 379 2.78 -9.60 27.46
CA ASN A 379 2.49 -9.83 28.87
C ASN A 379 0.96 -9.90 29.05
N ALA A 380 0.46 -10.98 29.65
CA ALA A 380 -0.96 -11.29 29.74
C ALA A 380 -1.79 -10.19 30.43
N GLU A 381 -1.18 -9.38 31.29
CA GLU A 381 -1.84 -8.25 31.95
C GLU A 381 -2.11 -7.06 31.02
N LYS A 382 -1.44 -7.00 29.86
CA LYS A 382 -1.47 -5.88 28.91
C LYS A 382 -2.33 -6.15 27.68
N VAL A 383 -2.87 -7.36 27.57
CA VAL A 383 -3.50 -7.85 26.33
C VAL A 383 -4.95 -7.36 26.24
N PRO A 384 -5.38 -6.86 25.07
CA PRO A 384 -6.77 -6.48 24.87
C PRO A 384 -7.70 -7.69 24.98
N LYS A 385 -8.90 -7.48 25.54
CA LYS A 385 -9.94 -8.52 25.54
C LYS A 385 -10.36 -8.80 24.11
N LEU A 386 -10.34 -10.07 23.72
CA LEU A 386 -10.88 -10.49 22.44
C LEU A 386 -12.41 -10.48 22.45
N LEU A 387 -12.98 -10.23 21.27
CA LEU A 387 -14.42 -10.30 21.05
C LEU A 387 -14.94 -11.75 21.10
N CYS A 388 -14.09 -12.72 20.77
CA CYS A 388 -14.46 -14.12 20.67
C CYS A 388 -13.28 -15.05 20.94
N ASP A 389 -13.54 -16.13 21.68
CA ASP A 389 -12.57 -17.19 21.97
C ASP A 389 -12.47 -18.24 20.84
N LYS A 390 -13.28 -18.14 19.78
CA LYS A 390 -13.20 -19.02 18.61
C LYS A 390 -12.49 -18.32 17.45
N PRO A 391 -11.88 -19.06 16.51
CA PRO A 391 -11.36 -18.48 15.27
C PRO A 391 -12.44 -17.68 14.52
N HIS A 392 -12.15 -16.41 14.25
CA HIS A 392 -13.11 -15.50 13.63
C HIS A 392 -12.44 -14.48 12.71
N LEU A 393 -13.23 -13.94 11.79
CA LEU A 393 -12.91 -12.73 11.06
C LEU A 393 -13.60 -11.56 11.74
N VAL A 394 -12.86 -10.47 11.98
CA VAL A 394 -13.46 -9.21 12.39
C VAL A 394 -14.17 -8.61 11.17
N ILE A 395 -15.46 -8.37 11.30
CA ILE A 395 -16.32 -7.83 10.23
C ILE A 395 -16.89 -6.45 10.57
N GLY A 396 -16.57 -5.90 11.74
CA GLY A 396 -17.04 -4.61 12.25
C GLY A 396 -16.32 -4.25 13.55
N GLU A 397 -16.53 -3.05 14.09
CA GLU A 397 -15.86 -2.59 15.32
C GLU A 397 -16.09 -3.54 16.51
N ASN A 398 -17.28 -4.12 16.62
CA ASN A 398 -17.64 -5.11 17.64
C ASN A 398 -18.32 -6.34 17.02
N GLU A 399 -18.11 -6.57 15.72
CA GLU A 399 -18.75 -7.65 14.97
C GLU A 399 -17.72 -8.64 14.44
N PHE A 400 -18.06 -9.92 14.53
CA PHE A 400 -17.21 -10.99 14.05
C PHE A 400 -18.01 -12.10 13.38
N LYS A 401 -17.36 -12.82 12.47
CA LYS A 401 -17.86 -14.03 11.85
C LYS A 401 -16.97 -15.20 12.25
N ILE A 402 -17.51 -16.16 12.97
CA ILE A 402 -16.81 -17.43 13.26
C ILE A 402 -16.55 -18.15 11.93
N ILE A 403 -15.36 -18.70 11.79
CA ILE A 403 -14.95 -19.43 10.59
C ILE A 403 -14.48 -20.85 10.92
N ASP A 404 -14.56 -21.73 9.93
CA ASP A 404 -13.74 -22.94 9.92
C ASP A 404 -12.35 -22.57 9.39
N THR A 405 -11.31 -22.96 10.12
CA THR A 405 -9.92 -22.73 9.74
C THR A 405 -9.39 -23.82 8.82
N LYS A 406 -10.19 -24.87 8.54
CA LYS A 406 -9.83 -25.91 7.58
C LYS A 406 -9.78 -25.33 6.18
N TYR A 407 -8.57 -25.04 5.75
CA TYR A 407 -8.24 -24.68 4.39
C TYR A 407 -7.21 -25.68 3.84
N GLU A 408 -7.45 -26.17 2.63
CA GLU A 408 -6.58 -27.12 1.96
C GLU A 408 -6.31 -26.65 0.53
N ILE A 409 -5.08 -26.18 0.28
CA ILE A 409 -4.56 -26.00 -1.06
C ILE A 409 -3.97 -27.33 -1.51
N LYS A 410 -4.36 -27.78 -2.71
CA LYS A 410 -3.81 -28.97 -3.35
C LYS A 410 -2.99 -28.59 -4.57
N ASN A 411 -1.75 -29.04 -4.61
CA ASN A 411 -1.00 -29.07 -5.86
C ASN A 411 -1.59 -30.19 -6.73
N ILE A 412 -2.17 -29.83 -7.87
CA ILE A 412 -2.84 -30.77 -8.78
C ILE A 412 -1.89 -31.44 -9.77
N GLY A 413 -0.62 -31.03 -9.81
CA GLY A 413 0.40 -31.63 -10.68
C GLY A 413 1.59 -30.71 -10.92
N VAL A 414 2.71 -31.32 -11.30
CA VAL A 414 3.89 -30.63 -11.82
C VAL A 414 4.04 -31.03 -13.27
N THR A 415 4.16 -30.06 -14.16
CA THR A 415 4.43 -30.32 -15.58
C THR A 415 5.87 -30.81 -15.73
N ALA A 416 6.07 -31.94 -16.42
CA ALA A 416 7.39 -32.38 -16.82
C ALA A 416 7.83 -31.65 -18.09
N SER A 417 9.14 -31.37 -18.22
CA SER A 417 9.70 -30.95 -19.51
C SER A 417 9.42 -32.03 -20.56
N CYS A 418 9.06 -31.61 -21.76
CA CYS A 418 8.80 -32.50 -22.89
C CYS A 418 9.36 -31.90 -24.18
N ASP A 419 9.55 -32.74 -25.19
CA ASP A 419 9.84 -32.26 -26.55
C ASP A 419 8.68 -31.39 -27.04
N LEU A 420 8.98 -30.41 -27.89
CA LEU A 420 7.97 -29.55 -28.50
C LEU A 420 7.02 -30.42 -29.34
N PRO A 421 5.70 -30.45 -29.03
CA PRO A 421 4.77 -31.24 -29.81
C PRO A 421 4.74 -30.83 -31.29
N SER A 422 4.48 -31.78 -32.19
CA SER A 422 4.39 -31.51 -33.63
C SER A 422 3.25 -30.55 -33.99
N ASP A 423 2.25 -30.41 -33.11
CA ASP A 423 1.12 -29.48 -33.20
C ASP A 423 1.25 -28.26 -32.27
N SER A 424 2.46 -27.97 -31.77
CA SER A 424 2.73 -26.85 -30.85
C SER A 424 2.19 -25.49 -31.32
N VAL A 425 2.26 -25.18 -32.62
CA VAL A 425 1.68 -23.95 -33.19
C VAL A 425 0.18 -23.89 -32.97
N LYS A 426 -0.53 -25.00 -33.26
CA LYS A 426 -1.99 -25.10 -33.06
C LYS A 426 -2.35 -24.99 -31.57
N LEU A 427 -1.57 -25.62 -30.70
CA LEU A 427 -1.76 -25.53 -29.25
C LEU A 427 -1.57 -24.08 -28.76
N ALA A 428 -0.55 -23.39 -29.24
CA ALA A 428 -0.30 -21.99 -28.89
C ALA A 428 -1.43 -21.07 -29.39
N GLU A 429 -1.85 -21.19 -30.66
CA GLU A 429 -2.97 -20.42 -31.21
C GLU A 429 -4.27 -20.68 -30.45
N THR A 430 -4.56 -21.95 -30.11
CA THR A 430 -5.74 -22.31 -29.32
C THR A 430 -5.67 -21.71 -27.91
N ALA A 431 -4.49 -21.74 -27.29
CA ALA A 431 -4.27 -21.11 -25.99
C ALA A 431 -4.53 -19.60 -26.08
N PHE A 432 -3.89 -18.89 -27.02
CA PHE A 432 -4.07 -17.45 -27.21
C PHE A 432 -5.54 -17.07 -27.45
N PHE A 433 -6.28 -17.86 -28.22
CA PHE A 433 -7.69 -17.62 -28.49
C PHE A 433 -8.60 -17.83 -27.27
N THR A 434 -8.17 -18.67 -26.32
CA THR A 434 -8.93 -18.97 -25.09
C THR A 434 -8.50 -18.12 -23.89
N MET A 435 -7.43 -17.34 -24.01
CA MET A 435 -7.02 -16.44 -22.94
C MET A 435 -8.05 -15.32 -22.75
N ASP A 436 -8.30 -15.01 -21.48
CA ASP A 436 -9.06 -13.82 -21.10
C ASP A 436 -8.16 -12.59 -21.27
N ASN A 437 -8.36 -11.87 -22.37
CA ASN A 437 -7.61 -10.68 -22.74
C ASN A 437 -8.23 -9.37 -22.21
N ASP A 438 -9.24 -9.46 -21.34
CA ASP A 438 -9.70 -8.27 -20.63
C ASP A 438 -8.64 -7.81 -19.62
N SER A 439 -8.62 -6.51 -19.36
CA SER A 439 -7.82 -5.90 -18.29
C SER A 439 -7.95 -6.65 -16.97
N LEU A 440 -6.86 -6.68 -16.20
CA LEU A 440 -6.83 -7.32 -14.89
C LEU A 440 -7.83 -6.68 -13.92
N GLU A 441 -8.15 -5.40 -14.10
CA GLU A 441 -9.20 -4.68 -13.36
C GLU A 441 -10.60 -5.23 -13.68
N ALA A 442 -10.93 -5.46 -14.96
CA ALA A 442 -12.21 -6.05 -15.35
C ALA A 442 -12.35 -7.49 -14.86
N ARG A 443 -11.26 -8.26 -14.92
CA ARG A 443 -11.19 -9.61 -14.32
C ARG A 443 -11.38 -9.58 -12.80
N SER A 444 -10.77 -8.60 -12.13
CA SER A 444 -10.93 -8.38 -10.69
C SER A 444 -12.36 -7.96 -10.33
N LEU A 445 -13.02 -7.13 -11.15
CA LEU A 445 -14.44 -6.80 -10.99
C LEU A 445 -15.33 -8.05 -11.11
N ARG A 446 -15.07 -8.93 -12.09
CA ARG A 446 -15.81 -10.19 -12.24
C ARG A 446 -15.63 -11.10 -11.03
N ARG A 447 -14.40 -11.26 -10.53
CA ARG A 447 -14.11 -11.97 -9.27
C ARG A 447 -14.87 -11.36 -8.10
N ALA A 448 -14.89 -10.03 -8.02
CA ALA A 448 -15.53 -9.30 -6.93
C ALA A 448 -17.05 -9.49 -6.91
N GLY A 449 -17.65 -9.68 -8.08
CA GLY A 449 -19.09 -9.80 -8.23
C GLY A 449 -19.83 -8.48 -7.96
N LYS A 450 -21.16 -8.59 -7.84
CA LYS A 450 -22.01 -7.43 -7.52
C LYS A 450 -21.75 -6.96 -6.10
N THR A 451 -21.69 -5.65 -5.91
CA THR A 451 -21.60 -5.04 -4.59
C THR A 451 -22.97 -4.53 -4.15
N SER A 452 -23.20 -4.58 -2.84
CA SER A 452 -24.34 -3.95 -2.18
C SER A 452 -23.99 -2.58 -1.58
N ILE A 453 -22.72 -2.20 -1.61
CA ILE A 453 -22.18 -0.99 -0.99
C ILE A 453 -22.22 0.15 -2.02
N PRO A 454 -23.02 1.22 -1.81
CA PRO A 454 -23.18 2.30 -2.79
C PRO A 454 -21.87 3.00 -3.14
N GLU A 455 -20.99 3.24 -2.16
CA GLU A 455 -19.72 3.91 -2.33
C GLU A 455 -18.76 3.09 -3.20
N VAL A 456 -18.75 1.76 -3.01
CA VAL A 456 -17.96 0.83 -3.84
C VAL A 456 -18.49 0.82 -5.28
N GLN A 457 -19.81 0.76 -5.46
CA GLN A 457 -20.41 0.80 -6.79
C GLN A 457 -20.07 2.11 -7.51
N LYS A 458 -20.17 3.25 -6.81
CA LYS A 458 -19.84 4.56 -7.37
C LYS A 458 -18.38 4.67 -7.78
N CYS A 459 -17.44 4.18 -6.98
CA CYS A 459 -16.02 4.13 -7.35
C CYS A 459 -15.76 3.22 -8.57
N ARG A 460 -16.40 2.05 -8.63
CA ARG A 460 -16.31 1.15 -9.79
C ARG A 460 -16.84 1.82 -11.06
N ASP A 461 -18.03 2.40 -10.98
CA ASP A 461 -18.64 3.10 -12.11
C ASP A 461 -17.78 4.26 -12.57
N MET A 462 -17.25 5.04 -11.64
CA MET A 462 -16.36 6.16 -11.93
C MET A 462 -15.08 5.69 -12.63
N PHE A 463 -14.47 4.59 -12.16
CA PHE A 463 -13.25 4.04 -12.73
C PHE A 463 -13.46 3.50 -14.17
N PHE A 464 -14.44 2.62 -14.37
CA PHE A 464 -14.69 1.97 -15.67
C PHE A 464 -15.33 2.92 -16.71
N ASN A 465 -15.95 4.01 -16.27
CA ASN A 465 -16.49 5.02 -17.20
C ASN A 465 -15.49 6.08 -17.64
N GLN A 466 -14.26 6.08 -17.11
CA GLN A 466 -13.21 7.00 -17.54
C GLN A 466 -13.00 6.91 -19.05
N LYS A 467 -12.98 8.07 -19.72
CA LYS A 467 -12.67 8.14 -21.14
C LYS A 467 -11.31 7.51 -21.45
N THR A 468 -10.32 7.75 -20.59
CA THR A 468 -8.96 7.21 -20.75
C THR A 468 -8.91 5.69 -20.59
N TYR A 469 -9.77 5.09 -19.77
CA TYR A 469 -9.89 3.64 -19.66
C TYR A 469 -10.47 3.04 -20.95
N LYS A 470 -11.56 3.61 -21.46
CA LYS A 470 -12.20 3.20 -22.73
C LYS A 470 -11.25 3.36 -23.93
N LEU A 471 -10.51 4.46 -23.99
CA LEU A 471 -9.55 4.75 -25.06
C LEU A 471 -8.31 3.83 -25.08
N ARG A 472 -8.06 3.05 -24.02
CA ARG A 472 -7.02 2.03 -24.04
C ARG A 472 -7.46 0.74 -24.72
N GLY A 473 -8.75 0.59 -25.01
CA GLY A 473 -9.30 -0.59 -25.65
C GLY A 473 -9.05 -1.89 -24.89
N CYS A 474 -8.91 -1.83 -23.56
CA CYS A 474 -8.47 -2.95 -22.73
C CYS A 474 -9.57 -3.95 -22.32
N GLU A 475 -10.71 -3.94 -23.01
CA GLU A 475 -11.78 -4.92 -22.80
C GLU A 475 -12.27 -5.49 -24.13
N GLY A 476 -12.30 -6.83 -24.25
CA GLY A 476 -12.72 -7.55 -25.45
C GLY A 476 -14.14 -7.22 -25.89
N LYS A 477 -15.01 -6.80 -24.96
CA LYS A 477 -16.38 -6.36 -25.28
C LYS A 477 -16.41 -5.16 -26.24
N TYR A 478 -15.39 -4.30 -26.22
CA TYR A 478 -15.32 -3.11 -27.08
C TYR A 478 -15.17 -3.46 -28.57
N ALA A 479 -14.74 -4.67 -28.91
CA ALA A 479 -14.70 -5.11 -30.30
C ALA A 479 -16.10 -5.25 -30.92
N PHE A 480 -17.14 -5.43 -30.10
CA PHE A 480 -18.47 -5.85 -30.53
C PHE A 480 -19.62 -5.04 -29.91
N ASP A 481 -19.33 -3.92 -29.24
CA ASP A 481 -20.36 -3.11 -28.55
C ASP A 481 -21.15 -2.17 -29.47
N GLY A 482 -20.76 -2.07 -30.75
CA GLY A 482 -21.41 -1.21 -31.75
C GLY A 482 -21.13 0.28 -31.59
N ASN A 483 -20.24 0.66 -30.68
CA ASN A 483 -19.85 2.05 -30.45
C ASN A 483 -18.60 2.39 -31.27
N LYS A 484 -18.63 3.49 -32.03
CA LYS A 484 -17.52 3.91 -32.89
C LYS A 484 -16.37 4.56 -32.11
N ASP A 485 -16.61 4.93 -30.86
CA ASP A 485 -15.63 5.59 -29.98
C ASP A 485 -14.89 4.60 -29.08
N THR A 486 -15.20 3.30 -29.18
CA THR A 486 -14.52 2.21 -28.51
C THR A 486 -13.81 1.33 -29.53
N PHE A 487 -12.74 0.69 -29.09
CA PHE A 487 -12.02 -0.33 -29.86
C PHE A 487 -11.44 -1.34 -28.87
N PHE A 488 -11.02 -2.51 -29.37
CA PHE A 488 -10.29 -3.48 -28.57
C PHE A 488 -8.84 -3.51 -29.05
N ASP A 489 -7.92 -3.16 -28.16
CA ASP A 489 -6.48 -3.32 -28.38
C ASP A 489 -6.07 -4.69 -27.86
N SER A 490 -5.76 -5.61 -28.76
CA SER A 490 -5.43 -6.99 -28.41
C SER A 490 -3.94 -7.20 -28.09
N ILE A 491 -3.18 -6.11 -27.91
CA ILE A 491 -1.70 -6.12 -27.80
C ILE A 491 -1.24 -5.68 -26.41
#